data_AF-X1QCB8-F1
#
_entry.id   AF-X1QCB8-F1
#
_cell.length_a   1.000
_cell.length_b   1.000
_cell.length_c   1.000
_cell.angle_alpha   90.00
_cell.angle_beta   90.00
_cell.angle_gamma   90.00
#
_symmetry.space_group_name_H-M   'P 1'
#
loop_
_entity.id
_entity.type
_entity.pdbx_description
1 polymer ?
#
loop_
_entity_poly.entity_id
_entity_poly.type
_entity_poly.pdbx_seq_one_letter_code
_entity_poly.pdbx_strand_id
1 'polypeptide(L)'
;YSNMFGRVEKKAQLGALITDFTKIKAGSVLKANGGYLVVDAEGVLRSPFVWDTLKRNLRNKETKIEEAAEQYAFLSSSALRPMPIPLDIKVIMIGRGEIFDLLHLYDENFKKIFKVRADFDYETRIDDKAVTQCARFICKICNEEKLRHCNRSGIAAIMEYGSRLVADQEKLSLQFGKIANLLREADFWAQAEKSTYVTRKYVEKALEEKEYRSNLMEKKIQEMIERGTIYIDTDGRKIGQINALSVYAYGEFSFGKPSRITAQTFMGNK
;
A
#
# COMPACT_ATOMS: atom_id res chain seq x y z
N TYR A 1 13.42 -17.16 5.01
CA TYR A 1 14.87 -17.25 5.24
C TYR A 1 15.65 -17.77 4.03
N SER A 2 15.50 -19.03 3.62
CA SER A 2 16.33 -19.65 2.56
C SER A 2 16.31 -18.92 1.22
N ASN A 3 15.19 -18.33 0.82
CA ASN A 3 15.13 -17.53 -0.42
C ASN A 3 16.04 -16.29 -0.38
N MET A 4 16.33 -15.75 0.81
CA MET A 4 17.16 -14.57 0.97
C MET A 4 18.65 -14.92 1.07
N PHE A 5 19.02 -15.90 1.91
CA PHE A 5 20.43 -16.22 2.19
C PHE A 5 20.95 -17.48 1.49
N GLY A 6 20.07 -18.28 0.88
CA GLY A 6 20.41 -19.54 0.24
C GLY A 6 20.11 -20.74 1.13
N ARG A 7 20.41 -21.93 0.60
CA ARG A 7 20.30 -23.20 1.32
C ARG A 7 21.24 -24.23 0.73
N VAL A 8 21.56 -25.25 1.51
CA VAL A 8 22.24 -26.46 1.04
C VAL A 8 21.20 -27.57 0.91
N GLU A 9 20.95 -28.06 -0.30
CA GLU A 9 19.95 -29.11 -0.53
C GLU A 9 20.49 -30.48 -0.11
N LYS A 10 19.60 -31.31 0.44
CA LYS A 10 19.89 -32.69 0.86
C LYS A 10 19.03 -33.63 0.03
N LYS A 11 19.61 -34.72 -0.46
CA LYS A 11 18.87 -35.79 -1.16
C LYS A 11 18.86 -37.04 -0.28
N ALA A 12 17.69 -37.62 -0.07
CA ALA A 12 17.58 -38.92 0.58
C ALA A 12 18.08 -40.00 -0.37
N GLN A 13 19.08 -40.76 0.06
CA GLN A 13 19.61 -41.91 -0.67
C GLN A 13 19.87 -43.03 0.34
N LEU A 14 19.19 -44.16 0.16
CA LEU A 14 19.28 -45.34 1.04
C LEU A 14 19.11 -45.01 2.54
N GLY A 15 18.14 -44.15 2.88
CA GLY A 15 17.87 -43.75 4.28
C GLY A 15 18.83 -42.71 4.87
N ALA A 16 19.92 -42.35 4.17
CA ALA A 16 20.83 -41.28 4.56
C ALA A 16 20.53 -39.98 3.79
N LEU A 17 20.73 -38.83 4.43
CA LEU A 17 20.70 -37.52 3.78
C LEU A 17 22.09 -37.19 3.23
N ILE A 18 22.23 -37.16 1.91
CA ILE A 18 23.50 -36.86 1.23
C ILE A 18 23.46 -35.47 0.62
N THR A 19 24.52 -34.69 0.83
CA THR A 19 24.73 -33.37 0.25
C THR A 19 26.14 -33.23 -0.35
N ASP A 20 26.30 -32.33 -1.32
CA ASP A 20 27.56 -32.04 -2.01
C ASP A 20 27.55 -30.56 -2.45
N PHE A 21 28.69 -30.04 -2.94
CA PHE A 21 28.83 -28.63 -3.31
C PHE A 21 27.91 -28.19 -4.46
N THR A 22 27.44 -29.11 -5.31
CA THR A 22 26.51 -28.80 -6.42
C THR A 22 25.09 -28.50 -5.93
N LYS A 23 24.78 -28.89 -4.69
CA LYS A 23 23.49 -28.67 -4.03
C LYS A 23 23.40 -27.36 -3.25
N ILE A 24 24.43 -26.52 -3.32
CA ILE A 24 24.42 -25.18 -2.74
C ILE A 24 23.58 -24.27 -3.65
N LYS A 25 22.50 -23.69 -3.11
CA LYS A 25 21.63 -22.76 -3.83
C LYS A 25 21.80 -21.35 -3.28
N ALA A 26 22.18 -20.43 -4.17
CA ALA A 26 22.30 -19.01 -3.87
C ALA A 26 20.95 -18.39 -3.52
N GLY A 27 20.91 -17.62 -2.43
CA GLY A 27 19.79 -16.77 -2.07
C GLY A 27 19.81 -15.43 -2.82
N SER A 28 18.77 -14.64 -2.62
CA SER A 28 18.60 -13.32 -3.24
C SER A 28 19.74 -12.35 -2.90
N VAL A 29 20.29 -12.41 -1.68
CA VAL A 29 21.44 -11.59 -1.26
C VAL A 29 22.66 -11.85 -2.15
N LEU A 30 22.98 -13.13 -2.37
CA LEU A 30 24.13 -13.50 -3.19
C LEU A 30 23.89 -13.25 -4.68
N LYS A 31 22.65 -13.46 -5.16
CA LYS A 31 22.26 -13.14 -6.54
C LYS A 31 22.33 -11.64 -6.85
N ALA A 32 22.13 -10.80 -5.84
CA ALA A 32 22.21 -9.35 -5.96
C ALA A 32 23.63 -8.79 -5.76
N ASN A 33 24.64 -9.65 -5.54
CA ASN A 33 26.02 -9.23 -5.31
C ASN A 33 26.57 -8.46 -6.52
N GLY A 34 27.13 -7.27 -6.28
CA GLY A 34 27.52 -6.29 -7.31
C GLY A 34 26.40 -5.36 -7.77
N GLY A 35 25.21 -5.41 -7.15
CA GLY A 35 24.04 -4.63 -7.59
C GLY A 35 23.11 -4.20 -6.46
N TYR A 36 21.81 -4.31 -6.71
CA TYR A 36 20.76 -3.85 -5.80
C TYR A 36 19.88 -5.00 -5.32
N LEU A 37 19.59 -5.00 -4.03
CA LEU A 37 18.60 -5.89 -3.41
C LEU A 37 17.41 -5.05 -2.92
N VAL A 38 16.27 -5.17 -3.60
CA VAL A 38 15.03 -4.51 -3.18
C VAL A 38 14.25 -5.47 -2.26
N VAL A 39 13.89 -4.99 -1.08
CA VAL A 39 13.16 -5.80 -0.07
C VAL A 39 11.96 -5.04 0.48
N ASP A 40 10.89 -5.78 0.73
CA ASP A 40 9.75 -5.30 1.50
C ASP A 40 10.06 -5.37 3.01
N ALA A 41 9.89 -4.25 3.72
CA ALA A 41 10.21 -4.11 5.13
C ALA A 41 9.36 -5.07 5.99
N GLU A 42 8.05 -5.16 5.72
CA GLU A 42 7.17 -6.05 6.48
C GLU A 42 7.56 -7.51 6.30
N GLY A 43 7.83 -7.94 5.06
CA GLY A 43 8.27 -9.29 4.75
C GLY A 43 9.58 -9.66 5.44
N VAL A 44 10.54 -8.72 5.50
CA VAL A 44 11.82 -8.92 6.21
C VAL A 44 11.61 -9.05 7.71
N LEU A 45 10.78 -8.18 8.31
CA LEU A 45 10.57 -8.15 9.77
C LEU A 45 9.68 -9.29 10.28
N ARG A 46 8.69 -9.72 9.49
CA ARG A 46 7.81 -10.86 9.83
C ARG A 46 8.51 -12.20 9.69
N SER A 47 9.55 -12.28 8.84
CA SER A 47 10.27 -13.52 8.60
C SER A 47 11.30 -13.78 9.70
N PRO A 48 11.17 -14.89 10.46
CA PRO A 48 12.12 -15.21 11.54
C PRO A 48 13.57 -15.21 11.06
N PHE A 49 14.44 -14.62 11.86
CA PHE A 49 15.89 -14.53 11.67
C PHE A 49 16.37 -13.74 10.44
N VAL A 50 15.46 -13.27 9.58
CA VAL A 50 15.85 -12.59 8.34
C VAL A 50 16.43 -11.22 8.62
N TRP A 51 15.79 -10.44 9.49
CA TRP A 51 16.26 -9.10 9.82
C TRP A 51 17.66 -9.10 10.45
N ASP A 52 17.88 -9.94 11.46
CA ASP A 52 19.17 -10.00 12.16
C ASP A 52 20.29 -10.54 11.28
N THR A 53 20.03 -11.58 10.48
CA THR A 53 21.02 -12.08 9.52
C THR A 53 21.32 -11.04 8.43
N LEU A 54 20.32 -10.31 7.93
CA LEU A 54 20.55 -9.24 6.96
C LEU A 54 21.43 -8.14 7.55
N LYS A 55 21.13 -7.66 8.77
CA LYS A 55 21.95 -6.66 9.46
C LYS A 55 23.39 -7.13 9.62
N ARG A 56 23.60 -8.38 10.04
CA ARG A 56 24.93 -8.97 10.20
C ARG A 56 25.70 -9.00 8.88
N ASN A 57 25.06 -9.46 7.81
CA ASN A 57 25.69 -9.56 6.49
C ASN A 57 26.10 -8.18 5.96
N LEU A 58 25.24 -7.17 6.14
CA LEU A 58 25.52 -5.80 5.69
C LEU A 58 26.62 -5.12 6.52
N ARG A 59 26.66 -5.38 7.83
CA ARG A 59 27.71 -4.84 8.71
C ARG A 59 29.07 -5.47 8.43
N ASN A 60 29.10 -6.79 8.26
CA ASN A 60 30.33 -7.54 8.07
C ASN A 60 30.81 -7.53 6.61
N LYS A 61 29.96 -7.08 5.66
CA LYS A 61 30.22 -7.12 4.21
C LYS A 61 30.56 -8.53 3.71
N GLU A 62 29.91 -9.54 4.27
CA GLU A 62 30.03 -10.93 3.86
C GLU A 62 28.71 -11.68 4.05
N THR A 63 28.47 -12.70 3.24
CA THR A 63 27.33 -13.62 3.40
C THR A 63 27.82 -15.05 3.54
N LYS A 64 27.12 -15.83 4.36
CA LYS A 64 27.31 -17.26 4.52
C LYS A 64 26.01 -17.97 4.16
N ILE A 65 26.13 -19.11 3.46
CA ILE A 65 24.98 -19.97 3.18
C ILE A 65 24.89 -20.97 4.31
N GLU A 66 23.96 -20.72 5.24
CA GLU A 66 23.74 -21.52 6.45
C GLU A 66 22.24 -21.81 6.59
N GLU A 67 21.89 -22.94 7.21
CA GLU A 67 20.48 -23.23 7.54
C GLU A 67 20.06 -22.44 8.79
N ALA A 68 18.85 -21.84 8.78
CA ALA A 68 18.33 -21.09 9.93
C ALA A 68 18.30 -21.93 11.22
N ALA A 69 18.02 -23.24 11.08
CA ALA A 69 17.98 -24.19 12.19
C ALA A 69 19.37 -24.48 12.79
N GLU A 70 20.45 -24.24 12.05
CA GLU A 70 21.84 -24.39 12.54
C GLU A 70 22.29 -23.16 13.33
N GLN A 71 21.81 -21.97 12.92
CA GLN A 71 22.13 -20.72 13.61
C GLN A 71 21.51 -20.63 15.01
N TYR A 72 20.37 -21.32 15.25
CA TYR A 72 19.64 -21.31 16.53
C TYR A 72 19.49 -22.71 17.17
N ALA A 73 20.19 -23.71 16.61
CA ALA A 73 20.48 -25.07 17.09
C ALA A 73 19.32 -25.88 17.72
N PHE A 74 18.81 -26.87 16.97
CA PHE A 74 18.23 -28.09 17.56
C PHE A 74 18.59 -29.40 16.79
N LEU A 75 19.09 -29.32 15.54
CA LEU A 75 19.53 -30.48 14.75
C LEU A 75 20.67 -30.08 13.80
N SER A 76 21.93 -30.40 14.12
CA SER A 76 23.06 -30.22 13.18
C SER A 76 23.13 -31.43 12.24
N SER A 77 22.59 -31.30 11.03
CA SER A 77 22.62 -32.37 10.01
C SER A 77 23.37 -32.01 8.73
N SER A 78 24.03 -30.85 8.66
CA SER A 78 24.83 -30.48 7.48
C SER A 78 26.32 -30.73 7.69
N ALA A 79 26.93 -31.41 6.72
CA ALA A 79 28.37 -31.65 6.65
C ALA A 79 29.13 -30.50 5.94
N LEU A 80 28.42 -29.58 5.26
CA LEU A 80 29.03 -28.54 4.41
C LEU A 80 28.79 -27.15 4.98
N ARG A 81 29.89 -26.45 5.27
CA ARG A 81 29.91 -25.03 5.65
C ARG A 81 30.68 -24.24 4.60
N PRO A 82 29.99 -23.63 3.61
CA PRO A 82 30.64 -22.83 2.59
C PRO A 82 31.41 -21.66 3.21
N MET A 83 32.53 -21.29 2.60
CA MET A 83 33.28 -20.11 3.03
C MET A 83 32.44 -18.85 2.88
N PRO A 84 32.58 -17.85 3.78
CA PRO A 84 31.96 -16.55 3.59
C PRO A 84 32.35 -15.92 2.26
N ILE A 85 31.37 -15.31 1.62
CA ILE A 85 31.52 -14.62 0.34
C ILE A 85 31.46 -13.11 0.59
N PRO A 86 32.46 -12.33 0.16
CA PRO A 86 32.42 -10.87 0.25
C PRO A 86 31.18 -10.30 -0.45
N LEU A 87 30.52 -9.36 0.22
CA LEU A 87 29.34 -8.67 -0.27
C LEU A 87 29.65 -7.23 -0.68
N ASP A 88 29.29 -6.91 -1.92
CA ASP A 88 29.19 -5.56 -2.43
C ASP A 88 27.76 -5.34 -2.95
N ILE A 89 26.84 -4.97 -2.06
CA ILE A 89 25.42 -4.80 -2.39
C ILE A 89 24.86 -3.50 -1.82
N LYS A 90 23.92 -2.91 -2.56
CA LYS A 90 23.06 -1.83 -2.06
C LYS A 90 21.68 -2.39 -1.76
N VAL A 91 21.24 -2.28 -0.51
CA VAL A 91 19.90 -2.74 -0.10
C VAL A 91 18.94 -1.56 -0.11
N ILE A 92 17.85 -1.70 -0.85
CA ILE A 92 16.73 -0.76 -0.90
C ILE A 92 15.57 -1.41 -0.16
N MET A 93 15.23 -0.88 1.01
CA MET A 93 14.09 -1.35 1.78
C MET A 93 12.88 -0.44 1.53
N ILE A 94 11.75 -1.03 1.14
CA ILE A 94 10.50 -0.34 0.84
C ILE A 94 9.46 -0.77 1.88
N GLY A 95 8.68 0.16 2.39
CA GLY A 95 7.67 -0.12 3.40
C GLY A 95 6.91 1.14 3.82
N ARG A 96 6.01 0.98 4.79
CA ARG A 96 5.27 2.10 5.37
C ARG A 96 6.17 2.94 6.28
N GLY A 97 5.90 4.25 6.35
CA GLY A 97 6.72 5.20 7.12
C GLY A 97 6.86 4.83 8.59
N GLU A 98 5.78 4.35 9.21
CA GLU A 98 5.73 4.02 10.63
C GLU A 98 6.70 2.88 10.98
N ILE A 99 6.94 1.96 10.05
CA ILE A 99 7.89 0.86 10.25
C ILE A 99 9.31 1.42 10.39
N PHE A 100 9.67 2.38 9.55
CA PHE A 100 10.99 2.99 9.57
C PHE A 100 11.19 3.86 10.79
N ASP A 101 10.15 4.55 11.26
CA ASP A 101 10.20 5.33 12.49
C ASP A 101 10.42 4.42 13.71
N LEU A 102 9.73 3.28 13.77
CA LEU A 102 9.95 2.26 14.81
C LEU A 102 11.36 1.68 14.76
N LEU A 103 11.86 1.31 13.57
CA LEU A 103 13.23 0.82 13.40
C LEU A 103 14.26 1.86 13.82
N HIS A 104 14.03 3.13 13.49
CA HIS A 104 14.90 4.22 13.88
C HIS A 104 14.90 4.43 15.41
N LEU A 105 13.77 4.23 16.09
CA LEU A 105 13.67 4.41 17.53
C LEU A 105 14.26 3.23 18.31
N TYR A 106 14.00 2.00 17.87
CA TYR A 106 14.27 0.79 18.65
C TYR A 106 15.48 -0.04 18.19
N ASP A 107 16.02 0.17 16.98
CA ASP A 107 17.19 -0.56 16.47
C ASP A 107 18.37 0.38 16.16
N GLU A 108 19.33 0.46 17.08
CA GLU A 108 20.52 1.30 16.92
C GLU A 108 21.37 0.96 15.69
N ASN A 109 21.32 -0.30 15.23
CA ASN A 109 22.08 -0.72 14.04
C ASN A 109 21.38 -0.27 12.76
N PHE A 110 20.06 -0.04 12.79
CA PHE A 110 19.31 0.44 11.64
C PHE A 110 19.92 1.74 11.08
N LYS A 111 20.19 2.72 11.94
CA LYS A 111 20.78 4.02 11.56
C LYS A 111 22.17 3.89 10.95
N LYS A 112 22.94 2.88 11.38
CA LYS A 112 24.30 2.63 10.91
C LYS A 112 24.31 2.00 9.52
N ILE A 113 23.32 1.16 9.24
CA ILE A 113 23.19 0.39 7.99
C ILE A 113 22.43 1.20 6.94
N PHE A 114 21.25 1.72 7.28
CA PHE A 114 20.37 2.48 6.41
C PHE A 114 20.53 3.98 6.69
N LYS A 115 21.45 4.61 5.96
CA LYS A 115 21.82 6.02 6.14
C LYS A 115 20.99 7.00 5.33
N VAL A 116 20.34 6.52 4.26
CA VAL A 116 19.59 7.34 3.32
C VAL A 116 18.12 6.99 3.45
N ARG A 117 17.30 8.00 3.75
CA ARG A 117 15.84 7.93 3.73
C ARG A 117 15.34 8.65 2.48
N ALA A 118 14.45 8.01 1.74
CA ALA A 118 13.82 8.56 0.55
C ALA A 118 12.30 8.43 0.70
N ASP A 119 11.68 9.47 1.24
CA ASP A 119 10.23 9.51 1.41
C ASP A 119 9.55 9.82 0.07
N PHE A 120 8.44 9.12 -0.18
CA PHE A 120 7.57 9.38 -1.32
C PHE A 120 6.40 10.23 -0.86
N ASP A 121 6.21 11.38 -1.49
CA ASP A 121 5.01 12.17 -1.30
C ASP A 121 3.80 11.46 -1.94
N TYR A 122 2.62 11.62 -1.34
CA TYR A 122 1.37 11.06 -1.84
C TYR A 122 0.58 12.07 -2.69
N GLU A 123 1.03 13.32 -2.77
CA GLU A 123 0.40 14.40 -3.51
C GLU A 123 1.42 15.30 -4.23
N THR A 124 0.94 16.05 -5.22
CA THR A 124 1.73 17.09 -5.92
C THR A 124 0.83 18.26 -6.27
N ARG A 125 1.41 19.46 -6.37
CA ARG A 125 0.68 20.63 -6.89
C ARG A 125 0.25 20.40 -8.34
N ILE A 126 -0.93 20.92 -8.69
CA ILE A 126 -1.40 20.96 -10.08
C ILE A 126 -0.69 22.09 -10.82
N ASP A 127 0.10 21.69 -11.82
CA ASP A 127 0.68 22.57 -12.83
C ASP A 127 0.65 21.86 -14.20
N ASP A 128 0.97 22.57 -15.29
CA ASP A 128 0.93 22.00 -16.65
C ASP A 128 1.79 20.74 -16.80
N LYS A 129 2.89 20.65 -16.04
CA LYS A 129 3.78 19.49 -16.05
C LYS A 129 3.14 18.31 -15.35
N ALA A 130 2.54 18.50 -14.18
CA ALA A 130 1.82 17.47 -13.43
C ALA A 130 0.62 16.94 -14.22
N VAL A 131 -0.16 17.83 -14.85
CA VAL A 131 -1.27 17.47 -15.75
C VAL A 131 -0.76 16.59 -16.90
N THR A 132 0.31 17.03 -17.57
CA THR A 132 0.91 16.27 -18.68
C THR A 132 1.45 14.91 -18.23
N GLN A 133 2.09 14.86 -17.06
CA GLN A 133 2.62 13.61 -16.50
C GLN A 133 1.51 12.64 -16.09
N CYS A 134 0.42 13.13 -15.50
CA CYS A 134 -0.74 12.31 -15.17
C CYS A 134 -1.38 11.72 -16.44
N ALA A 135 -1.58 12.55 -17.48
CA ALA A 135 -2.10 12.07 -18.76
C ALA A 135 -1.19 11.01 -19.39
N ARG A 136 0.14 11.22 -19.38
CA ARG A 136 1.11 10.21 -19.84
C ARG A 136 1.07 8.93 -19.01
N PHE A 137 0.89 9.04 -17.70
CA PHE A 137 0.76 7.90 -16.81
C PHE A 137 -0.51 7.08 -17.13
N ILE A 138 -1.65 7.74 -17.33
CA ILE A 138 -2.89 7.10 -17.78
C ILE A 138 -2.68 6.39 -19.12
N CYS A 139 -2.08 7.07 -20.10
CA CYS A 139 -1.77 6.47 -21.40
C CYS A 139 -0.82 5.27 -21.29
N LYS A 140 0.17 5.34 -20.39
CA LYS A 140 1.09 4.24 -20.12
C LYS A 140 0.35 3.00 -19.62
N ILE A 141 -0.55 3.16 -18.65
CA ILE A 141 -1.37 2.04 -18.15
C ILE A 141 -2.24 1.46 -19.27
N CYS A 142 -2.92 2.31 -20.05
CA CYS A 142 -3.74 1.85 -21.17
C CYS A 142 -2.93 0.98 -22.14
N ASN A 143 -1.68 1.36 -22.43
CA ASN A 143 -0.80 0.60 -23.33
C ASN A 143 -0.28 -0.70 -22.71
N GLU A 144 0.21 -0.65 -21.47
CA GLU A 144 0.79 -1.82 -20.78
C GLU A 144 -0.26 -2.90 -20.51
N GLU A 145 -1.47 -2.49 -20.14
CA GLU A 145 -2.58 -3.38 -19.79
C GLU A 145 -3.57 -3.63 -20.93
N LYS A 146 -3.33 -3.03 -22.11
CA LYS A 146 -4.20 -3.12 -23.31
C LYS A 146 -5.64 -2.67 -23.07
N LEU A 147 -5.83 -1.61 -22.27
CA LEU A 147 -7.12 -0.97 -22.04
C LEU A 147 -7.48 -0.01 -23.19
N ARG A 148 -8.76 0.36 -23.31
CA ARG A 148 -9.14 1.46 -24.21
C ARG A 148 -8.52 2.77 -23.74
N HIS A 149 -8.15 3.60 -24.70
CA HIS A 149 -7.67 4.95 -24.39
C HIS A 149 -8.80 5.82 -23.83
N CYS A 150 -8.43 6.77 -22.97
CA CYS A 150 -9.34 7.79 -22.49
C CYS A 150 -9.43 8.93 -23.51
N ASN A 151 -10.64 9.47 -23.71
CA ASN A 151 -10.78 10.77 -24.35
C ASN A 151 -10.52 11.91 -23.34
N ARG A 152 -10.59 13.16 -23.79
CA ARG A 152 -10.37 14.34 -22.93
C ARG A 152 -11.28 14.35 -21.68
N SER A 153 -12.54 13.93 -21.80
CA SER A 153 -13.47 13.95 -20.67
C SER A 153 -13.17 12.84 -19.66
N GLY A 154 -12.73 11.66 -20.10
CA GLY A 154 -12.28 10.58 -19.22
C GLY A 154 -11.03 10.95 -18.43
N ILE A 155 -10.02 11.55 -19.09
CA ILE A 155 -8.80 12.02 -18.41
C ILE A 155 -9.15 13.07 -17.34
N ALA A 156 -9.99 14.06 -17.69
CA ALA A 156 -10.40 15.10 -16.74
C ALA A 156 -11.11 14.51 -15.51
N ALA A 157 -12.03 13.56 -15.70
CA ALA A 157 -12.75 12.91 -14.60
C ALA A 157 -11.80 12.10 -13.68
N ILE A 158 -10.81 11.42 -14.25
CA ILE A 158 -9.79 10.69 -13.47
C ILE A 158 -8.91 11.66 -12.66
N MET A 159 -8.54 12.80 -13.24
CA MET A 159 -7.77 13.83 -12.54
C MET A 159 -8.57 14.48 -11.42
N GLU A 160 -9.84 14.80 -11.64
CA GLU A 160 -10.76 15.30 -10.60
C GLU A 160 -10.89 14.31 -9.43
N TYR A 161 -10.98 13.00 -9.74
CA TYR A 161 -10.90 11.96 -8.72
C TYR A 161 -9.56 11.98 -7.98
N GLY A 162 -8.45 12.19 -8.70
CA GLY A 162 -7.11 12.37 -8.12
C GLY A 162 -7.04 13.53 -7.13
N SER A 163 -7.66 14.68 -7.42
CA SER A 163 -7.76 15.80 -6.48
C SER A 163 -8.70 15.51 -5.31
N ARG A 164 -9.82 14.81 -5.58
CA ARG A 164 -10.76 14.37 -4.52
C ARG A 164 -10.09 13.41 -3.52
N LEU A 165 -9.18 12.54 -3.98
CA LEU A 165 -8.43 11.61 -3.12
C LEU A 165 -7.54 12.32 -2.09
N VAL A 166 -7.05 13.52 -2.40
CA VAL A 166 -6.19 14.33 -1.49
C VAL A 166 -6.97 15.45 -0.80
N ALA A 167 -8.28 15.57 -1.08
CA ALA A 167 -9.17 16.58 -0.53
C ALA A 167 -8.67 18.03 -0.71
N ASP A 168 -7.94 18.29 -1.80
CA ASP A 168 -7.30 19.57 -2.10
C ASP A 168 -7.47 19.89 -3.59
N GLN A 169 -8.02 21.06 -3.90
CA GLN A 169 -8.32 21.50 -5.27
C GLN A 169 -7.06 21.94 -6.03
N GLU A 170 -5.97 22.25 -5.33
CA GLU A 170 -4.70 22.68 -5.93
C GLU A 170 -3.71 21.52 -6.07
N LYS A 171 -4.09 20.31 -5.64
CA LYS A 171 -3.22 19.13 -5.64
C LYS A 171 -3.83 17.93 -6.36
N LEU A 172 -2.95 17.04 -6.78
CA LEU A 172 -3.27 15.78 -7.43
C LEU A 172 -2.64 14.63 -6.66
N SER A 173 -3.40 13.53 -6.48
CA SER A 173 -2.88 12.32 -5.87
C SER A 173 -1.80 11.64 -6.70
N LEU A 174 -0.72 11.23 -6.03
CA LEU A 174 0.32 10.33 -6.53
C LEU A 174 0.06 8.86 -6.11
N GLN A 175 -1.12 8.55 -5.57
CA GLN A 175 -1.55 7.18 -5.27
C GLN A 175 -1.93 6.44 -6.56
N PHE A 176 -0.93 6.20 -7.40
CA PHE A 176 -1.03 5.62 -8.74
C PHE A 176 -1.84 4.32 -8.79
N GLY A 177 -1.79 3.50 -7.75
CA GLY A 177 -2.59 2.27 -7.65
C GLY A 177 -4.10 2.55 -7.63
N LYS A 178 -4.57 3.58 -6.92
CA LYS A 178 -5.99 3.94 -6.88
C LYS A 178 -6.47 4.49 -8.23
N ILE A 179 -5.62 5.27 -8.90
CA ILE A 179 -5.90 5.81 -10.24
C ILE A 179 -5.96 4.67 -11.27
N ALA A 180 -5.00 3.74 -11.24
CA ALA A 180 -4.98 2.58 -12.13
C ALA A 180 -6.21 1.68 -11.92
N ASN A 181 -6.61 1.42 -10.67
CA ASN A 181 -7.81 0.64 -10.38
C ASN A 181 -9.07 1.30 -10.95
N LEU A 182 -9.24 2.61 -10.76
CA LEU A 182 -10.37 3.34 -11.34
C LEU A 182 -10.37 3.27 -12.86
N LEU A 183 -9.21 3.39 -13.50
CA LEU A 183 -9.08 3.29 -14.95
C LEU A 183 -9.51 1.91 -15.47
N ARG A 184 -9.14 0.82 -14.79
CA ARG A 184 -9.58 -0.54 -15.14
C ARG A 184 -11.09 -0.71 -14.99
N GLU A 185 -11.68 -0.21 -13.91
CA GLU A 185 -13.13 -0.25 -13.70
C GLU A 185 -13.87 0.57 -14.77
N ALA A 186 -13.34 1.74 -15.15
CA ALA A 186 -13.92 2.56 -16.20
C ALA A 186 -13.81 1.91 -17.60
N ASP A 187 -12.69 1.24 -17.91
CA ASP A 187 -12.54 0.46 -19.15
C ASP A 187 -13.53 -0.72 -19.21
N PHE A 188 -13.75 -1.41 -18.09
CA PHE A 188 -14.76 -2.47 -18.01
C PHE A 188 -16.15 -1.96 -18.41
N TRP A 189 -16.56 -0.78 -17.93
CA TRP A 189 -17.84 -0.19 -18.31
C TRP A 189 -17.88 0.28 -19.78
N ALA A 190 -16.78 0.85 -20.27
CA ALA A 190 -16.65 1.22 -21.68
C ALA A 190 -16.74 -0.02 -22.58
N GLN A 191 -16.18 -1.16 -22.15
CA GLN A 191 -16.29 -2.44 -22.83
C GLN A 191 -17.72 -2.96 -22.88
N ALA A 192 -18.41 -2.97 -21.74
CA ALA A 192 -19.78 -3.46 -21.63
C ALA A 192 -20.72 -2.70 -22.57
N GLU A 193 -20.49 -1.39 -22.74
CA GLU A 193 -21.27 -0.53 -23.64
C GLU A 193 -20.67 -0.40 -25.05
N LYS A 194 -19.64 -1.20 -25.39
CA LYS A 194 -18.96 -1.21 -26.70
C LYS A 194 -18.44 0.16 -27.17
N SER A 195 -18.04 1.01 -26.24
CA SER A 195 -17.40 2.29 -26.55
C SER A 195 -15.96 2.09 -27.05
N THR A 196 -15.51 2.95 -27.96
CA THR A 196 -14.12 3.00 -28.43
C THR A 196 -13.19 3.63 -27.39
N TYR A 197 -13.67 4.62 -26.64
CA TYR A 197 -12.89 5.37 -25.67
C TYR A 197 -13.53 5.31 -24.27
N VAL A 198 -12.69 5.39 -23.25
CA VAL A 198 -13.13 5.69 -21.89
C VAL A 198 -13.47 7.18 -21.82
N THR A 199 -14.67 7.50 -21.35
CA THR A 199 -15.22 8.86 -21.27
C THR A 199 -15.62 9.16 -19.83
N ARG A 200 -15.90 10.42 -19.50
CA ARG A 200 -16.38 10.84 -18.17
C ARG A 200 -17.51 9.94 -17.64
N LYS A 201 -18.50 9.62 -18.48
CA LYS A 201 -19.63 8.73 -18.16
C LYS A 201 -19.17 7.40 -17.53
N TYR A 202 -18.13 6.79 -18.08
CA TYR A 202 -17.64 5.49 -17.61
C TYR A 202 -16.83 5.60 -16.31
N VAL A 203 -16.13 6.72 -16.12
CA VAL A 203 -15.41 7.03 -14.89
C VAL A 203 -16.39 7.29 -13.74
N GLU A 204 -17.42 8.10 -13.99
CA GLU A 204 -18.48 8.39 -13.00
C GLU A 204 -19.23 7.12 -12.63
N LYS A 205 -19.61 6.29 -13.62
CA LYS A 205 -20.23 4.99 -13.36
C LYS A 205 -19.33 4.07 -12.53
N ALA A 206 -18.02 4.03 -12.79
CA ALA A 206 -17.09 3.25 -11.99
C ALA A 206 -17.03 3.75 -10.53
N LEU A 207 -17.06 5.07 -10.31
CA LEU A 207 -17.09 5.66 -8.97
C LEU A 207 -18.40 5.38 -8.23
N GLU A 208 -19.54 5.55 -8.90
CA GLU A 208 -20.87 5.26 -8.34
C GLU A 208 -20.98 3.80 -7.92
N GLU A 209 -20.53 2.88 -8.75
CA GLU A 209 -20.55 1.44 -8.47
C GLU A 209 -19.57 1.08 -7.33
N LYS A 210 -18.42 1.75 -7.24
CA LYS A 210 -17.48 1.60 -6.12
C LYS A 210 -18.11 2.04 -4.80
N GLU A 211 -18.84 3.16 -4.81
CA GLU A 211 -19.57 3.68 -3.66
C GLU A 211 -20.74 2.76 -3.28
N TYR A 212 -21.52 2.31 -4.26
CA TYR A 212 -22.64 1.38 -4.06
C TYR A 212 -22.20 0.09 -3.36
N ARG A 213 -21.03 -0.45 -3.68
CA ARG A 213 -20.48 -1.65 -3.02
C ARG A 213 -20.15 -1.44 -1.53
N SER A 214 -20.02 -0.19 -1.08
CA SER A 214 -19.54 0.16 0.27
C SER A 214 -20.56 0.96 1.10
N ASN A 215 -21.62 1.49 0.50
CA ASN A 215 -22.55 2.43 1.16
C ASN A 215 -23.70 1.81 1.96
N LEU A 216 -23.65 0.51 2.27
CA LEU A 216 -24.73 -0.17 3.01
C LEU A 216 -25.03 0.51 4.36
N MET A 217 -23.98 0.91 5.10
CA MET A 217 -24.13 1.59 6.39
C MET A 217 -24.81 2.96 6.25
N GLU A 218 -24.39 3.75 5.24
CA GLU A 218 -24.99 5.04 4.94
C GLU A 218 -26.48 4.88 4.61
N LYS A 219 -26.82 3.92 3.73
CA LYS A 219 -28.22 3.63 3.38
C LYS A 219 -29.05 3.26 4.61
N LYS A 220 -28.51 2.47 5.54
CA LYS A 220 -29.21 2.10 6.77
C LYS A 220 -29.44 3.30 7.69
N ILE A 221 -28.49 4.23 7.76
CA ILE A 221 -28.64 5.47 8.51
C ILE A 221 -29.70 6.37 7.87
N GLN A 222 -29.67 6.49 6.54
CA GLN A 222 -30.66 7.26 5.80
C GLN A 222 -32.08 6.69 5.98
N GLU A 223 -32.24 5.36 5.91
CA GLU A 223 -33.52 4.68 6.19
C GLU A 223 -34.01 4.97 7.62
N MET A 224 -33.12 4.98 8.62
CA MET A 224 -33.48 5.30 10.00
C MET A 224 -33.89 6.77 10.18
N ILE A 225 -33.31 7.70 9.41
CA ILE A 225 -33.72 9.11 9.40
C ILE A 225 -35.11 9.25 8.79
N GLU A 226 -35.34 8.64 7.61
CA GLU A 226 -36.62 8.69 6.91
C GLU A 226 -37.77 8.07 7.72
N ARG A 227 -37.49 7.00 8.47
CA ARG A 227 -38.46 6.36 9.36
C ARG A 227 -38.67 7.10 10.69
N GLY A 228 -37.97 8.21 10.92
CA GLY A 228 -38.05 8.97 12.16
C GLY A 228 -37.46 8.26 13.38
N THR A 229 -36.68 7.19 13.18
CA THR A 229 -35.92 6.53 14.26
C THR A 229 -34.75 7.42 14.70
N ILE A 230 -34.09 8.06 13.72
CA ILE A 230 -33.14 9.13 13.96
C ILE A 230 -33.85 10.46 13.64
N TYR A 231 -34.05 11.28 14.66
CA TYR A 231 -34.73 12.56 14.51
C TYR A 231 -33.79 13.63 13.94
N ILE A 232 -33.93 13.92 12.65
CA ILE A 232 -33.29 15.04 11.95
C ILE A 232 -34.39 15.86 11.29
N ASP A 233 -34.54 17.12 11.72
CA ASP A 233 -35.45 18.06 11.08
C ASP A 233 -34.71 18.72 9.91
N THR A 234 -35.15 18.50 8.66
CA THR A 234 -34.57 19.13 7.45
C THR A 234 -35.27 20.42 7.04
N ASP A 235 -36.50 20.63 7.52
CA ASP A 235 -37.34 21.78 7.20
C ASP A 235 -37.91 22.45 8.45
N GLY A 236 -38.32 23.70 8.29
CA GLY A 236 -38.87 24.51 9.38
C GLY A 236 -37.78 25.18 10.24
N ARG A 237 -38.19 25.63 11.43
CA ARG A 237 -37.31 26.37 12.36
C ARG A 237 -37.60 25.96 13.80
N LYS A 238 -36.55 25.64 14.57
CA LYS A 238 -36.62 25.38 16.01
C LYS A 238 -35.54 26.19 16.75
N ILE A 239 -35.92 26.86 17.84
CA ILE A 239 -34.98 27.63 18.67
C ILE A 239 -34.10 26.65 19.45
N GLY A 240 -32.79 26.93 19.53
CA GLY A 240 -31.84 26.12 20.29
C GLY A 240 -31.54 24.76 19.66
N GLN A 241 -31.77 24.58 18.35
CA GLN A 241 -31.41 23.37 17.61
C GLN A 241 -30.59 23.70 16.36
N ILE A 242 -29.59 22.87 16.09
CA ILE A 242 -28.77 22.94 14.88
C ILE A 242 -28.44 21.52 14.39
N ASN A 243 -28.38 21.33 13.07
CA ASN A 243 -27.87 20.10 12.48
C ASN A 243 -26.37 20.27 12.24
N ALA A 244 -25.57 19.60 13.06
CA ALA A 244 -24.13 19.45 12.82
C ALA A 244 -23.88 18.37 11.75
N LEU A 245 -22.76 18.47 11.06
CA LEU A 245 -22.29 17.45 10.14
C LEU A 245 -21.14 16.67 10.79
N SER A 246 -21.31 15.36 10.87
CA SER A 246 -20.31 14.42 11.38
C SER A 246 -19.83 13.54 10.24
N VAL A 247 -18.53 13.26 10.17
CA VAL A 247 -17.98 12.31 9.17
C VAL A 247 -17.81 10.96 9.83
N TYR A 248 -18.47 9.94 9.27
CA TYR A 248 -18.26 8.55 9.65
C TYR A 248 -17.29 7.92 8.65
N ALA A 249 -16.24 7.29 9.16
CA ALA A 249 -15.27 6.56 8.36
C ALA A 249 -15.31 5.07 8.73
N TYR A 250 -15.48 4.22 7.72
CA TYR A 250 -15.44 2.77 7.85
C TYR A 250 -14.57 2.19 6.73
N GLY A 251 -13.37 1.73 7.09
CA GLY A 251 -12.39 1.27 6.12
C GLY A 251 -12.03 2.38 5.12
N GLU A 252 -12.20 2.11 3.83
CA GLU A 252 -11.98 3.08 2.75
C GLU A 252 -13.21 3.91 2.39
N PHE A 253 -14.36 3.69 3.05
CA PHE A 253 -15.58 4.43 2.78
C PHE A 253 -15.86 5.44 3.89
N SER A 254 -16.14 6.69 3.50
CA SER A 254 -16.52 7.74 4.43
C SER A 254 -17.76 8.45 3.92
N PHE A 255 -18.69 8.74 4.82
CA PHE A 255 -19.92 9.45 4.49
C PHE A 255 -20.26 10.47 5.59
N GLY A 256 -20.97 11.52 5.18
CA GLY A 256 -21.46 12.55 6.09
C GLY A 256 -22.78 12.12 6.72
N LYS A 257 -22.93 12.35 8.02
CA LYS A 257 -24.18 12.14 8.74
C LYS A 257 -24.61 13.42 9.46
N PRO A 258 -25.84 13.91 9.26
CA PRO A 258 -26.38 14.99 10.07
C PRO A 258 -26.62 14.52 11.50
N SER A 259 -26.28 15.36 12.46
CA SER A 259 -26.44 15.11 13.91
C SER A 259 -27.15 16.31 14.53
N ARG A 260 -28.31 16.09 15.16
CA ARG A 260 -29.05 17.17 15.83
C ARG A 260 -28.40 17.51 17.16
N ILE A 261 -27.95 18.76 17.30
CA ILE A 261 -27.43 19.32 18.55
C ILE A 261 -28.46 20.29 19.13
N THR A 262 -28.72 20.18 20.43
CA THR A 262 -29.64 21.04 21.18
C THR A 262 -28.88 21.89 22.19
N ALA A 263 -29.21 23.17 22.29
CA ALA A 263 -28.73 24.06 23.32
C ALA A 263 -29.90 24.55 24.18
N GLN A 264 -29.77 24.42 25.49
CA GLN A 264 -30.73 24.90 26.48
C GLN A 264 -30.00 25.75 27.51
N THR A 265 -30.61 26.86 27.91
CA THR A 265 -30.11 27.72 28.98
C THR A 265 -31.04 27.63 30.16
N PHE A 266 -30.51 27.55 31.38
CA PHE A 266 -31.29 27.64 32.60
C PHE A 266 -30.65 28.67 33.55
N MET A 267 -31.45 29.25 34.44
CA MET A 267 -30.96 30.17 35.44
C MET A 267 -30.19 29.36 36.50
N GLY A 268 -28.86 29.51 36.53
CA GLY A 268 -27.99 28.73 37.41
C GLY A 268 -28.22 29.01 38.91
N ASN A 269 -27.83 28.06 39.77
CA ASN A 269 -27.83 28.26 41.23
C ASN A 269 -26.52 28.91 41.67
N LYS A 270 -26.62 29.84 42.63
CA LYS A 270 -25.48 30.48 43.31
C LYS A 270 -24.67 29.49 44.13
#